data_AF-A0AA39SE54-F1
#
_entry.id   AF-A0AA39SE54-F1
#
_cell.length_a   1.000
_cell.length_b   1.000
_cell.length_c   1.000
_cell.angle_alpha   90.00
_cell.angle_beta   90.00
_cell.angle_gamma   90.00
#
_symmetry.space_group_name_H-M   'P 1'
#
loop_
_entity.id
_entity.type
_entity.pdbx_description
1 polymer ?
#
loop_
_entity_poly.entity_id
_entity_poly.type
_entity_poly.pdbx_seq_one_letter_code
_entity_poly.pdbx_strand_id
1 'polypeptide(L)' 'MISGFVQGGCFDKALKLFREMEAENVKPNAVTMMGVLSACTKMKDLEFGRWIRSYIEQNGIKMDLTLSNAMLDMYVKC' A
#
# COMPACT_ATOMS: atom_id res chain seq x y z
N MET A 1 -6.05 -1.21 10.87
CA MET A 1 -6.63 -2.51 10.44
C MET A 1 -5.81 -3.14 9.33
N ILE A 2 -5.59 -2.46 8.18
CA ILE A 2 -4.70 -2.93 7.09
C ILE A 2 -3.28 -3.23 7.62
N SER A 3 -2.66 -2.30 8.35
CA SER A 3 -1.32 -2.51 8.94
C SER A 3 -1.25 -3.71 9.91
N GLY A 4 -2.36 -4.05 10.57
CA GLY A 4 -2.46 -5.21 11.45
C GLY A 4 -2.49 -6.53 10.69
N PHE A 5 -3.21 -6.58 9.55
CA PHE A 5 -3.16 -7.75 8.65
C PHE A 5 -1.77 -7.96 8.06
N VAL A 6 -1.08 -6.88 7.72
CA VAL A 6 0.30 -6.93 7.19
C VAL A 6 1.29 -7.44 8.23
N GLN A 7 1.19 -6.98 9.49
CA GLN A 7 2.00 -7.51 10.60
C GLN A 7 1.70 -8.98 10.88
N GLY A 8 0.45 -9.42 10.72
CA GLY A 8 0.04 -10.81 10.85
C GLY A 8 0.32 -11.70 9.62
N GLY A 9 1.05 -11.21 8.62
CA GLY A 9 1.37 -11.95 7.38
C GLY A 9 0.18 -12.23 6.46
N CYS A 10 -0.98 -11.66 6.75
CA CYS A 10 -2.23 -11.86 6.02
C CYS A 10 -2.37 -10.83 4.88
N PHE A 11 -1.44 -10.85 3.94
CA PHE A 11 -1.34 -9.82 2.90
C PHE A 11 -2.56 -9.81 1.95
N ASP A 12 -3.09 -10.97 1.57
CA ASP A 12 -4.33 -11.06 0.78
C ASP A 12 -5.52 -10.36 1.46
N LYS A 13 -5.64 -10.50 2.79
CA LYS A 13 -6.69 -9.82 3.56
C LYS A 13 -6.47 -8.31 3.57
N ALA A 14 -5.22 -7.86 3.68
CA ALA A 14 -4.90 -6.43 3.61
C ALA A 14 -5.28 -5.83 2.25
N LEU A 15 -5.00 -6.54 1.15
CA LEU A 15 -5.39 -6.13 -0.20
C LEU A 15 -6.90 -6.18 -0.43
N LYS A 16 -7.57 -7.21 0.08
CA LYS A 16 -9.02 -7.31 0.01
C LYS A 16 -9.69 -6.13 0.73
N LEU A 17 -9.22 -5.80 1.94
CA LEU A 17 -9.75 -4.66 2.70
C LEU A 17 -9.49 -3.33 1.97
N PHE A 18 -8.33 -3.20 1.33
CA PHE A 18 -8.02 -2.03 0.51
C PHE A 18 -8.99 -1.90 -0.68
N ARG A 19 -9.25 -3.00 -1.40
CA ARG A 19 -10.24 -3.02 -2.49
C ARG A 19 -11.66 -2.75 -2.02
N GLU A 20 -12.04 -3.23 -0.84
CA GLU A 20 -13.34 -2.92 -0.22
C GLU A 20 -13.45 -1.42 0.10
N MET A 21 -12.40 -0.80 0.67
CA MET A 21 -12.35 0.66 0.87
C MET A 21 -12.57 1.42 -0.45
N GLU A 22 -11.93 0.98 -1.53
CA GLU A 22 -12.12 1.59 -2.84
C GLU A 22 -13.55 1.45 -3.36
N ALA A 23 -14.13 0.25 -3.23
CA ALA A 23 -15.50 -0.02 -3.66
C ALA A 23 -16.53 0.84 -2.90
N GLU A 24 -16.26 1.12 -1.62
CA GLU A 24 -17.06 2.02 -0.79
C GLU A 24 -16.75 3.51 -1.00
N ASN A 25 -15.94 3.87 -2.00
CA ASN A 25 -15.47 5.24 -2.27
C ASN A 25 -14.76 5.90 -1.07
N VAL A 26 -14.21 5.10 -0.16
CA VAL A 26 -13.44 5.60 0.99
C VAL A 26 -12.01 5.85 0.55
N LYS A 27 -11.61 7.12 0.51
CA LYS A 27 -10.24 7.49 0.11
C LYS A 27 -9.20 6.93 1.10
N PRO A 28 -8.25 6.12 0.64
CA PRO A 28 -7.13 5.70 1.48
C PRO A 28 -6.21 6.90 1.77
N ASN A 29 -5.67 6.92 2.98
CA ASN A 29 -4.72 7.94 3.42
C ASN A 29 -3.28 7.41 3.36
N ALA A 30 -2.28 8.27 3.63
CA ALA A 30 -0.87 7.89 3.61
C ALA A 30 -0.54 6.68 4.52
N VAL A 31 -1.19 6.57 5.68
CA VAL A 31 -1.01 5.44 6.61
C VAL A 31 -1.51 4.13 6.03
N THR A 32 -2.67 4.16 5.36
CA THR A 32 -3.20 3.02 4.63
C THR A 32 -2.23 2.60 3.53
N MET A 33 -1.74 3.55 2.73
CA MET A 33 -0.80 3.27 1.63
C MET A 33 0.53 2.70 2.13
N MET A 34 1.06 3.18 3.27
CA MET A 34 2.24 2.59 3.90
C MET A 34 2.01 1.13 4.29
N GLY A 35 0.82 0.80 4.81
CA GLY A 35 0.45 -0.58 5.10
C GLY A 35 0.46 -1.45 3.84
N VAL A 36 -0.18 -0.98 2.78
CA VAL A 36 -0.24 -1.70 1.49
C VAL A 36 1.16 -1.87 0.87
N LEU A 37 2.00 -0.84 0.91
CA LEU A 37 3.40 -0.93 0.45
C LEU A 37 4.21 -1.93 1.27
N SER A 38 4.03 -1.95 2.59
CA SER A 38 4.71 -2.94 3.45
C SER A 38 4.26 -4.38 3.12
N ALA A 39 2.99 -4.58 2.79
CA ALA A 39 2.48 -5.86 2.30
C ALA A 39 3.14 -6.25 0.97
N CYS A 40 3.24 -5.30 0.05
CA CYS A 40 3.88 -5.46 -1.25
C CYS A 40 5.34 -5.88 -1.12
N THR A 41 6.11 -5.21 -0.24
CA THR A 41 7.51 -5.56 0.06
C THR A 41 7.66 -7.00 0.55
N LYS A 42 6.70 -7.47 1.36
CA LYS A 42 6.75 -8.85 1.89
C LYS A 42 6.37 -9.89 0.83
N MET A 43 5.47 -9.55 -0.09
CA MET A 43 5.10 -10.41 -1.21
C MET A 43 6.10 -10.39 -2.37
N LYS A 44 7.07 -9.45 -2.35
CA LYS A 44 8.07 -9.23 -3.42
C LYS A 44 7.43 -8.98 -4.80
N ASP A 45 6.29 -8.30 -4.80
CA ASP A 45 5.53 -8.03 -6.03
C ASP A 45 5.84 -6.61 -6.55
N LEU A 46 6.86 -6.49 -7.42
CA LEU A 46 7.24 -5.21 -8.02
C LEU A 46 6.15 -4.62 -8.93
N GLU A 47 5.32 -5.46 -9.54
CA GLU A 47 4.25 -5.00 -10.44
C GLU A 47 3.16 -4.32 -9.64
N PHE A 48 2.76 -4.94 -8.53
CA PHE A 48 1.82 -4.35 -7.60
C PHE A 48 2.37 -3.05 -6.98
N GLY A 49 3.67 -3.03 -6.68
CA GLY A 49 4.36 -1.83 -6.21
C GLY A 49 4.30 -0.65 -7.19
N ARG A 50 4.50 -0.91 -8.48
CA ARG A 50 4.31 0.09 -9.56
C ARG A 50 2.86 0.56 -9.65
N TRP A 51 1.91 -0.37 -9.56
CA TRP A 51 0.49 -0.04 -9.58
C TRP A 51 0.10 0.87 -8.42
N ILE A 52 0.55 0.60 -7.19
CA ILE A 52 0.35 1.46 -6.02
C ILE A 52 0.86 2.89 -6.27
N ARG A 53 1.99 3.03 -6.95
CA ARG A 53 2.54 4.34 -7.28
C ARG A 53 1.60 5.14 -8.17
N SER A 54 1.17 4.55 -9.28
CA SER A 54 0.19 5.17 -10.16
C SER A 54 -1.12 5.46 -9.44
N TYR A 55 -1.53 4.58 -8.52
CA TYR A 55 -2.72 4.77 -7.70
C TYR A 55 -2.65 6.01 -6.81
N ILE A 56 -1.52 6.22 -6.12
CA ILE A 56 -1.28 7.40 -5.25
C ILE A 56 -1.37 8.69 -6.05
N GLU A 57 -0.76 8.72 -7.24
CA GLU A 57 -0.78 9.87 -8.14
C GLU A 57 -2.20 10.16 -8.65
N GLN A 58 -2.92 9.13 -9.11
CA GLN A 58 -4.28 9.29 -9.65
C GLN A 58 -5.30 9.72 -8.60
N ASN A 59 -5.14 9.29 -7.35
CA ASN A 59 -6.06 9.62 -6.26
C ASN A 59 -5.70 10.91 -5.51
N GLY A 60 -4.61 11.57 -5.90
CA GLY A 60 -4.12 12.78 -5.25
C GLY A 60 -3.70 12.55 -3.80
N ILE A 61 -3.23 11.35 -3.47
CA ILE A 61 -2.74 11.03 -2.13
C ILE A 61 -1.42 11.77 -1.93
N LYS A 62 -1.35 12.60 -0.90
CA LYS A 62 -0.14 13.38 -0.62
C LYS A 62 1.03 12.44 -0.38
N MET A 63 2.03 12.51 -1.26
CA MET A 63 3.29 11.81 -1.10
C MET A 63 4.15 12.58 -0.09
N ASP A 64 4.06 12.23 1.19
CA ASP A 64 4.96 12.74 2.22
C ASP A 64 6.30 11.98 2.24
N LEU A 65 7.26 12.49 3.02
CA LEU A 65 8.59 11.87 3.16
C LEU A 65 8.51 10.43 3.66
N THR A 66 7.57 10.12 4.54
CA THR A 66 7.40 8.77 5.08
C THR A 66 6.87 7.82 4.02
N LEU A 67 5.86 8.23 3.25
CA LEU A 67 5.32 7.44 2.15
C LEU A 67 6.34 7.23 1.02
N SER A 68 7.12 8.27 0.70
CA SER A 68 8.20 8.21 -0.29
C SER A 68 9.30 7.24 0.14
N ASN A 69 9.70 7.28 1.41
CA ASN A 69 10.68 6.33 1.95
C ASN A 69 10.13 4.89 1.94
N ALA A 70 8.85 4.69 2.25
CA ALA A 70 8.22 3.37 2.19
C ALA A 70 8.19 2.80 0.75
N MET A 71 7.97 3.64 -0.27
CA MET A 71 8.08 3.22 -1.66
C MET A 71 9.50 2.83 -2.03
N LEU A 72 10.50 3.65 -1.67
CA LEU A 72 11.90 3.33 -1.93
C LEU A 72 12.31 2.04 -1.24
N ASP A 73 11.91 1.86 0.02
CA ASP A 73 12.15 0.63 0.78
C ASP A 73 11.57 -0.60 0.08
N MET A 74 10.35 -0.48 -0.47
CA MET A 74 9.72 -1.52 -1.26
C MET A 74 10.52 -1.84 -2.53
N TYR A 75 10.93 -0.83 -3.31
CA TYR A 75 11.75 -1.05 -4.51
C TYR A 75 13.12 -1.68 -4.24
N VAL A 76 13.72 -1.40 -3.08
CA VAL A 76 15.03 -1.94 -2.71
C VAL A 76 14.94 -3.39 -2.19
N LYS A 77 13.83 -3.76 -1.54
CA LYS A 77 13.66 -5.06 -0.88
C LYS A 77 12.92 -6.12 -1.70
N CYS A 78 12.16 -5.72 -2.72
CA CYS A 78 11.48 -6.64 -3.63
C CYS A 78 12.45 -7.33 -4.58
#